data_AF-A0A4Q4VXE4-F1
#
_entry.id   AF-A0A4Q4VXE4-F1
#
_cell.length_a   1.000
_cell.length_b   1.000
_cell.length_c   1.000
_cell.angle_alpha   90.00
_cell.angle_beta   90.00
_cell.angle_gamma   90.00
#
_symmetry.space_group_name_H-M   'P 1'
#
loop_
_entity.id
_entity.type
_entity.pdbx_description
1 polymer ?
#
loop_
_entity_poly.entity_id
_entity_poly.type
_entity_poly.pdbx_seq_one_letter_code
_entity_poly.pdbx_strand_id
1 'polypeptide(L)'
;MQEFPICARASGGHNAGHSIVANGVSYSFHLLPSGLLNSKATDWRKWNSDNARSAPQGAVLVHPTHEIFDEQRLEAKLRALADGYKKRYDDLLKYDVEETIARFKEYRPKPARHCVDAVKFIKSAQDQNRKIMVEGADALICEVGTKLQDIGHEWSVSTGRRHRCGWLDLCVVKYSAAVNHYTALNLTKLDIPDSFPVIKVTVACKDPQTGEEITMFPADLDLLERAEVVYREFEGWNSSITIKTYDALLQQARVFVEFIEEFVSVKIRYIGTGPKREDMIVR
;
A
#
# COMPACT_ATOMS: atom_id res chain seq x y z
N MET A 1 0.51 5.02 20.26
CA MET A 1 0.81 4.52 18.89
C MET A 1 1.87 3.43 19.02
N GLN A 2 1.65 2.24 18.46
CA GLN A 2 2.63 1.14 18.58
C GLN A 2 3.95 1.50 17.90
N GLU A 3 5.06 1.22 18.56
CA GLU A 3 6.41 1.49 18.04
C GLU A 3 6.91 0.29 17.23
N PHE A 4 7.18 0.49 15.95
CA PHE A 4 7.79 -0.50 15.06
C PHE A 4 9.25 -0.11 14.79
N PRO A 5 10.23 -0.81 15.36
CA PRO A 5 11.65 -0.54 15.12
C PRO A 5 12.13 -1.02 13.75
N ILE A 6 11.29 -1.73 12.98
CA ILE A 6 11.57 -2.17 11.61
C ILE A 6 10.33 -1.96 10.75
N CYS A 7 10.50 -1.29 9.61
CA CYS A 7 9.53 -1.14 8.54
C CYS A 7 10.11 -1.77 7.26
N ALA A 8 9.35 -2.65 6.62
CA ALA A 8 9.81 -3.40 5.45
C ALA A 8 8.83 -3.32 4.29
N ARG A 9 9.37 -3.41 3.08
CA ARG A 9 8.61 -3.66 1.84
C ARG A 9 9.00 -5.06 1.35
N ALA A 10 8.01 -5.94 1.27
CA ALA A 10 8.21 -7.34 0.90
C ALA A 10 7.97 -7.61 -0.58
N SER A 11 7.20 -6.76 -1.26
CA SER A 11 6.84 -6.90 -2.67
C SER A 11 6.53 -5.52 -3.31
N GLY A 12 6.26 -5.55 -4.63
CA GLY A 12 6.05 -4.35 -5.43
C GLY A 12 7.35 -3.62 -5.79
N GLY A 13 7.23 -2.43 -6.37
CA GLY A 13 8.36 -1.59 -6.76
C GLY A 13 8.09 -0.12 -6.48
N HIS A 14 8.63 0.77 -7.30
CA HIS A 14 8.45 2.23 -7.18
C HIS A 14 7.03 2.71 -7.56
N ASN A 15 6.13 1.78 -7.87
CA ASN A 15 4.72 2.03 -8.16
C ASN A 15 3.85 2.21 -6.90
N ALA A 16 4.33 1.82 -5.71
CA ALA A 16 3.60 2.03 -4.47
C ALA A 16 3.86 3.43 -3.91
N GLY A 17 2.92 4.36 -4.12
CA GLY A 17 2.99 5.71 -3.57
C GLY A 17 2.40 5.81 -2.16
N HIS A 18 3.21 6.17 -1.17
CA HIS A 18 2.75 6.51 0.18
C HIS A 18 3.03 7.99 0.47
N SER A 19 2.00 8.72 0.90
CA SER A 19 2.11 10.11 1.33
C SER A 19 1.95 10.21 2.84
N ILE A 20 2.87 10.90 3.50
CA ILE A 20 2.77 11.20 4.94
C ILE A 20 2.91 12.71 5.14
N VAL A 21 1.99 13.31 5.89
CA VAL A 21 2.12 14.68 6.39
C VAL A 21 2.57 14.65 7.86
N ALA A 22 3.73 15.24 8.14
CA ALA A 22 4.27 15.34 9.50
C ALA A 22 4.90 16.72 9.72
N ASN A 23 4.59 17.36 10.86
CA ASN A 23 5.09 18.69 11.21
C ASN A 23 4.87 19.76 10.11
N GLY A 24 3.75 19.68 9.40
CA GLY A 24 3.43 20.59 8.29
C GLY A 24 4.18 20.33 6.99
N VAL A 25 5.01 19.28 6.91
CA VAL A 25 5.74 18.88 5.69
C VAL A 25 5.10 17.63 5.10
N SER A 26 4.90 17.63 3.79
CA SER A 26 4.43 16.47 3.02
C SER A 26 5.61 15.68 2.47
N TYR A 27 5.62 14.36 2.69
CA TYR A 27 6.64 13.43 2.23
C TYR A 27 6.01 12.37 1.33
N SER A 28 6.64 12.09 0.19
CA SER A 28 6.22 11.04 -0.75
C SER A 28 7.25 9.92 -0.82
N PHE A 29 6.80 8.68 -0.59
CA PHE A 29 7.60 7.47 -0.65
C PHE A 29 7.11 6.58 -1.80
N HIS A 30 8.02 6.04 -2.60
CA HIS A 30 7.69 5.20 -3.76
C HIS A 30 8.27 3.80 -3.62
N LEU A 31 9.59 3.74 -3.45
CA LEU A 31 10.30 2.48 -3.22
C LEU A 31 10.55 2.26 -1.73
N LEU A 32 11.04 3.29 -1.05
CA LEU A 32 11.38 3.21 0.36
C LEU A 32 10.11 3.05 1.24
N PRO A 33 10.18 2.31 2.37
CA PRO A 33 9.07 2.22 3.30
C PRO A 33 8.79 3.57 3.97
N SER A 34 7.52 3.89 4.15
CA SER A 34 7.08 5.19 4.69
C SER A 34 7.46 5.38 6.17
N GLY A 35 7.68 4.27 6.89
CA GLY A 35 8.22 4.23 8.26
C GLY A 35 9.60 4.89 8.45
N LEU A 36 10.28 5.32 7.38
CA LEU A 36 11.51 6.12 7.45
C LEU A 36 11.38 7.41 8.27
N LEU A 37 10.19 8.01 8.33
CA LEU A 37 9.96 9.22 9.14
C LEU A 37 9.99 8.96 10.64
N ASN A 38 9.90 7.69 11.06
CA ASN A 38 10.06 7.32 12.46
C ASN A 38 11.55 7.28 12.82
N SER A 39 12.02 8.26 13.61
CA SER A 39 13.40 8.34 14.09
C SER A 39 13.89 7.11 14.87
N LYS A 40 12.96 6.32 15.42
CA LYS A 40 13.24 5.05 16.11
C LYS A 40 13.27 3.83 15.18
N ALA A 41 12.63 3.90 14.01
CA ALA A 41 12.80 2.89 12.95
C ALA A 41 14.09 3.18 12.18
N THR A 42 14.37 4.46 11.91
CA THR A 42 15.55 4.88 11.15
C THR A 42 16.04 6.23 11.66
N ASP A 43 17.29 6.32 12.13
CA ASP A 43 17.91 7.61 12.39
C ASP A 43 18.37 8.24 11.07
N TRP A 44 17.44 8.86 10.35
CA TRP A 44 17.69 9.46 9.03
C TRP A 44 18.79 10.52 9.05
N ARG A 45 19.06 11.15 10.20
CA ARG A 45 20.13 12.16 10.36
C ARG A 45 21.52 11.56 10.21
N LYS A 46 21.68 10.25 10.48
CA LYS A 46 22.93 9.51 10.25
C LYS A 46 23.15 9.16 8.77
N TRP A 47 22.15 9.34 7.90
CA TRP A 47 22.25 9.03 6.48
C TRP A 47 23.08 10.07 5.71
N ASN A 48 23.12 11.32 6.19
CA ASN A 48 23.82 12.45 5.57
C ASN A 48 25.21 12.76 6.18
N SER A 49 25.72 11.93 7.10
CA SER A 49 27.05 12.09 7.68
C SER A 49 27.99 10.99 7.19
N ASP A 50 29.19 11.37 6.73
CA ASP A 50 30.25 10.47 6.21
C ASP A 50 30.74 9.38 7.21
N ASN A 51 30.18 9.33 8.43
CA ASN A 51 30.56 8.41 9.50
C ASN A 51 29.57 7.25 9.77
N ALA A 52 28.61 6.97 8.87
CA ALA A 52 27.70 5.83 9.04
C ALA A 52 28.37 4.48 8.75
N ARG A 53 29.12 3.93 9.72
CA ARG A 53 29.71 2.58 9.65
C ARG A 53 28.70 1.43 9.85
N SER A 54 27.41 1.74 9.99
CA SER A 54 26.35 0.73 10.14
C SER A 54 25.07 1.22 9.46
N ALA A 55 24.52 0.43 8.54
CA ALA A 55 23.20 0.69 7.96
C ALA A 55 22.17 0.86 9.09
N PRO A 56 21.31 1.89 9.04
CA PRO A 56 20.31 2.10 10.09
C PRO A 56 19.32 0.92 10.12
N GLN A 57 19.02 0.45 11.33
CA GLN A 57 18.45 -0.87 11.62
C GLN A 57 16.93 -1.02 11.41
N GLY A 58 16.27 -0.30 10.49
CA GLY A 58 14.81 -0.39 10.44
C GLY A 58 14.05 0.10 9.20
N ALA A 59 14.69 0.32 8.06
CA ALA A 59 14.01 0.41 6.77
C ALA A 59 14.59 -0.64 5.82
N VAL A 60 13.83 -1.68 5.49
CA VAL A 60 14.33 -2.84 4.73
C VAL A 60 13.55 -2.97 3.42
N LEU A 61 14.29 -2.98 2.32
CA LEU A 61 13.79 -3.36 1.01
C LEU A 61 14.29 -4.77 0.69
N VAL A 62 13.37 -5.69 0.46
CA VAL A 62 13.73 -7.05 0.06
C VAL A 62 13.75 -7.11 -1.47
N HIS A 63 14.94 -6.93 -2.05
CA HIS A 63 15.19 -7.10 -3.48
C HIS A 63 16.45 -7.93 -3.74
N PRO A 64 16.45 -8.80 -4.76
CA PRO A 64 17.65 -9.48 -5.19
C PRO A 64 18.59 -8.47 -5.86
N THR A 65 19.51 -7.89 -5.11
CA THR A 65 20.48 -6.90 -5.61
C THR A 65 21.89 -7.46 -5.80
N HIS A 66 22.15 -8.69 -5.35
CA HIS A 66 23.51 -9.23 -5.25
C HIS A 66 24.31 -9.20 -6.58
N GLU A 67 23.65 -9.39 -7.72
CA GLU A 67 24.32 -9.37 -9.03
C GLU A 67 24.88 -8.00 -9.39
N ILE A 68 24.38 -6.89 -8.80
CA ILE A 68 24.94 -5.56 -9.05
C ILE A 68 26.42 -5.48 -8.66
N PHE A 69 26.87 -6.30 -7.70
CA PHE A 69 28.23 -6.31 -7.17
C PHE A 69 29.18 -7.24 -7.95
N ASP A 70 28.64 -8.09 -8.82
CA ASP A 70 29.42 -8.91 -9.75
C ASP A 70 29.37 -8.24 -11.14
N GLU A 71 30.33 -7.34 -11.39
CA GLU A 71 30.34 -6.51 -12.60
C GLU A 71 30.32 -7.34 -13.88
N GLN A 72 31.19 -8.34 -13.98
CA GLN A 72 31.30 -9.17 -15.19
C GLN A 72 30.00 -9.92 -15.46
N ARG A 73 29.40 -10.51 -14.42
CA ARG A 73 28.15 -11.26 -14.55
C ARG A 73 26.96 -10.36 -14.87
N LEU A 74 26.85 -9.20 -14.22
CA LEU A 74 25.79 -8.23 -14.46
C LEU A 74 25.82 -7.75 -15.91
N GLU A 75 26.98 -7.32 -16.39
CA GLU A 75 27.14 -6.80 -17.74
C GLU A 75 26.83 -7.85 -18.80
N ALA A 76 27.35 -9.08 -18.64
CA ALA A 76 27.06 -10.18 -19.55
C ALA A 76 25.55 -10.48 -19.62
N LYS A 77 24.86 -10.48 -18.47
CA LYS A 77 23.42 -10.69 -18.42
C LYS A 77 22.61 -9.54 -19.00
N LEU A 78 22.99 -8.29 -18.75
CA LEU A 78 22.31 -7.12 -19.32
C LEU A 78 22.38 -7.13 -20.84
N ARG A 79 23.56 -7.43 -21.41
CA ARG A 79 23.73 -7.59 -22.87
C ARG A 79 22.86 -8.73 -23.42
N ALA A 80 22.89 -9.89 -22.78
CA ALA A 80 22.06 -11.04 -23.19
C ALA A 80 20.55 -10.73 -23.12
N LEU A 81 20.10 -10.01 -22.09
CA LEU A 81 18.72 -9.54 -21.99
C LEU A 81 18.39 -8.54 -23.10
N ALA A 82 19.23 -7.53 -23.32
CA ALA A 82 19.04 -6.54 -24.37
C ALA A 82 18.90 -7.20 -25.75
N ASP A 83 19.78 -8.16 -26.07
CA ASP A 83 19.72 -8.94 -27.30
C ASP A 83 18.43 -9.77 -27.41
N GLY A 84 18.01 -10.41 -26.32
CA GLY A 84 16.77 -11.19 -26.27
C GLY A 84 15.53 -10.33 -26.50
N TYR A 85 15.46 -9.17 -25.85
CA TYR A 85 14.37 -8.21 -26.03
C TYR A 85 14.39 -7.58 -27.42
N LYS A 86 15.57 -7.25 -27.97
CA LYS A 86 15.69 -6.76 -29.35
C LYS A 86 15.18 -7.79 -30.36
N LYS A 87 15.51 -9.07 -30.21
CA LYS A 87 14.96 -10.13 -31.09
C LYS A 87 13.44 -10.25 -30.99
N ARG A 88 12.86 -9.94 -29.83
CA ARG A 88 11.42 -10.08 -29.57
C ARG A 88 10.61 -8.88 -30.03
N TYR A 89 11.14 -7.67 -29.86
CA TYR A 89 10.41 -6.41 -30.05
C TYR A 89 10.97 -5.57 -31.20
N ASP A 90 12.13 -5.94 -31.74
CA ASP A 90 12.81 -5.29 -32.85
C ASP A 90 12.88 -3.77 -32.67
N ASP A 91 12.47 -3.00 -33.67
CA ASP A 91 12.49 -1.54 -33.67
C ASP A 91 11.56 -0.88 -32.64
N LEU A 92 10.64 -1.63 -32.01
CA LEU A 92 9.79 -1.09 -30.94
C LEU A 92 10.59 -0.82 -29.65
N LEU A 93 11.72 -1.48 -29.46
CA LEU A 93 12.57 -1.28 -28.29
C LEU A 93 13.80 -0.43 -28.63
N LYS A 94 13.73 0.85 -28.31
CA LYS A 94 14.90 1.75 -28.29
C LYS A 94 15.57 1.67 -26.93
N TYR A 95 16.62 0.86 -26.83
CA TYR A 95 17.35 0.63 -25.57
C TYR A 95 18.85 0.58 -25.79
N ASP A 96 19.60 1.44 -25.07
CA ASP A 96 21.06 1.42 -25.02
C ASP A 96 21.54 0.68 -23.76
N VAL A 97 22.05 -0.54 -23.99
CA VAL A 97 22.56 -1.38 -22.91
C VAL A 97 23.88 -0.86 -22.34
N GLU A 98 24.73 -0.23 -23.15
CA GLU A 98 26.02 0.29 -22.70
C GLU A 98 25.85 1.55 -21.85
N GLU A 99 24.89 2.42 -22.21
CA GLU A 99 24.48 3.55 -21.36
C GLU A 99 23.98 3.07 -19.99
N THR A 100 23.16 2.00 -19.97
CA THR A 100 22.67 1.41 -18.72
C THR A 100 23.82 0.83 -17.88
N ILE A 101 24.75 0.12 -18.50
CA ILE A 101 25.95 -0.42 -17.84
C ILE A 101 26.79 0.72 -17.23
N ALA A 102 26.99 1.82 -17.96
CA ALA A 102 27.71 2.99 -17.46
C ALA A 102 27.04 3.59 -16.20
N ARG A 103 25.71 3.71 -16.20
CA ARG A 103 24.95 4.13 -15.01
C ARG A 103 25.12 3.17 -13.83
N PHE A 104 25.10 1.86 -14.07
CA PHE A 104 25.32 0.86 -13.02
C PHE A 104 26.73 0.96 -12.41
N LYS A 105 27.76 1.32 -13.19
CA LYS A 105 29.11 1.58 -12.66
C LYS A 105 29.12 2.73 -11.66
N GLU A 106 28.37 3.80 -11.93
CA GLU A 106 28.22 4.93 -11.01
C GLU A 106 27.40 4.56 -9.76
N TYR A 107 26.34 3.77 -9.93
CA TYR A 107 25.43 3.43 -8.83
C TYR A 107 25.98 2.37 -7.90
N ARG A 108 26.68 1.35 -8.40
CA ARG A 108 27.16 0.18 -7.66
C ARG A 108 27.79 0.45 -6.29
N PRO A 109 28.67 1.45 -6.09
CA PRO A 109 29.24 1.70 -4.76
C PRO A 109 28.24 2.29 -3.76
N LYS A 110 27.20 3.00 -4.23
CA LYS A 110 26.25 3.74 -3.38
C LYS A 110 25.38 2.83 -2.48
N PRO A 111 24.75 1.75 -2.97
CA PRO A 111 23.93 0.87 -2.14
C PRO A 111 24.74 -0.20 -1.38
N ALA A 112 26.03 -0.41 -1.71
CA ALA A 112 26.83 -1.51 -1.15
C ALA A 112 26.83 -1.52 0.38
N ARG A 113 26.96 -0.35 1.02
CA ARG A 113 26.93 -0.18 2.48
C ARG A 113 25.55 -0.42 3.13
N HIS A 114 24.52 -0.54 2.32
CA HIS A 114 23.13 -0.71 2.75
C HIS A 114 22.56 -2.10 2.43
N CYS A 115 23.27 -2.93 1.67
CA CYS A 115 22.85 -4.28 1.35
C CYS A 115 23.21 -5.26 2.48
N VAL A 116 22.23 -6.03 2.93
CA VAL A 116 22.37 -7.08 3.93
C VAL A 116 21.66 -8.34 3.44
N ASP A 117 22.01 -9.49 4.01
CA ASP A 117 21.23 -10.71 3.86
C ASP A 117 19.88 -10.53 4.59
N ALA A 118 18.83 -10.28 3.81
CA ALA A 118 17.50 -10.01 4.33
C ALA A 118 16.95 -11.18 5.15
N VAL A 119 17.26 -12.44 4.80
CA VAL A 119 16.79 -13.62 5.52
C VAL A 119 17.42 -13.67 6.91
N LYS A 120 18.74 -13.51 7.00
CA LYS A 120 19.45 -13.45 8.29
C LYS A 120 19.01 -12.27 9.13
N PHE A 121 18.80 -11.11 8.50
CA PHE A 121 18.33 -9.90 9.18
C PHE A 121 16.95 -10.09 9.80
N ILE A 122 15.97 -10.59 9.02
CA ILE A 122 14.60 -10.82 9.50
C ILE A 122 14.58 -11.92 10.57
N LYS A 123 15.33 -13.00 10.38
CA LYS A 123 15.43 -14.07 11.39
C LYS A 123 16.00 -13.56 12.72
N SER A 124 17.08 -12.78 12.67
CA SER A 124 17.66 -12.15 13.86
C SER A 124 16.68 -11.18 14.55
N ALA A 125 15.92 -10.42 13.78
CA ALA A 125 14.88 -9.55 14.31
C ALA A 125 13.73 -10.32 14.99
N GLN A 126 13.32 -11.45 14.40
CA GLN A 126 12.33 -12.36 14.97
C GLN A 126 12.83 -13.01 16.27
N ASP A 127 14.09 -13.46 16.30
CA ASP A 127 14.72 -14.06 17.49
C ASP A 127 14.85 -13.07 18.65
N GLN A 128 14.98 -11.78 18.33
CA GLN A 128 14.97 -10.68 19.30
C GLN A 128 13.57 -10.16 19.62
N ASN A 129 12.51 -10.81 19.12
CA ASN A 129 11.11 -10.42 19.30
C ASN A 129 10.83 -8.95 18.90
N ARG A 130 11.51 -8.45 17.86
CA ARG A 130 11.32 -7.09 17.34
C ARG A 130 10.02 -7.01 16.54
N LYS A 131 9.25 -5.93 16.74
CA LYS A 131 8.04 -5.67 15.93
C LYS A 131 8.43 -5.22 14.52
N ILE A 132 7.80 -5.84 13.51
CA ILE A 132 8.04 -5.56 12.08
C ILE A 132 6.72 -5.12 11.45
N MET A 133 6.74 -4.02 10.69
CA MET A 133 5.61 -3.56 9.88
C MET A 133 5.90 -3.81 8.39
N VAL A 134 4.90 -4.30 7.63
CA VAL A 134 5.00 -4.59 6.18
C VAL A 134 3.91 -3.81 5.44
N GLU A 135 4.28 -3.08 4.38
CA GLU A 135 3.36 -2.23 3.58
C GLU A 135 2.99 -2.91 2.22
N GLY A 136 1.70 -2.84 1.82
CA GLY A 136 1.15 -3.35 0.54
C GLY A 136 0.41 -2.28 -0.29
N ALA A 137 -0.05 -2.60 -1.52
CA ALA A 137 -0.60 -1.61 -2.48
C ALA A 137 -1.80 -2.12 -3.33
N ASP A 138 -2.52 -1.18 -3.96
CA ASP A 138 -3.51 -1.27 -5.08
C ASP A 138 -5.04 -1.24 -4.75
N ALA A 139 -5.89 -0.63 -5.65
CA ALA A 139 -7.38 -0.58 -5.59
C ALA A 139 -8.10 -0.18 -6.94
N LEU A 140 -9.47 -0.27 -7.02
CA LEU A 140 -10.37 -0.31 -8.24
C LEU A 140 -11.54 0.77 -8.32
N ILE A 141 -12.33 0.85 -9.43
CA ILE A 141 -13.16 2.02 -9.95
C ILE A 141 -14.70 1.95 -9.88
N CYS A 142 -15.41 3.10 -9.81
CA CYS A 142 -16.78 3.43 -10.31
C CYS A 142 -17.10 4.97 -10.36
N GLU A 143 -18.32 5.40 -10.73
CA GLU A 143 -18.76 6.80 -11.03
C GLU A 143 -18.89 7.74 -9.81
N VAL A 144 -19.30 7.20 -8.65
CA VAL A 144 -19.11 7.85 -7.33
C VAL A 144 -17.63 8.19 -7.09
N GLY A 145 -16.74 7.50 -7.81
CA GLY A 145 -15.31 7.71 -7.80
C GLY A 145 -14.88 9.13 -8.09
N THR A 146 -15.58 9.93 -8.90
CA THR A 146 -15.12 11.30 -9.18
C THR A 146 -15.22 12.18 -7.92
N LYS A 147 -16.35 12.12 -7.18
CA LYS A 147 -16.48 12.86 -5.92
C LYS A 147 -15.53 12.34 -4.85
N LEU A 148 -15.36 11.01 -4.75
CA LEU A 148 -14.37 10.40 -3.86
C LEU A 148 -12.93 10.80 -4.24
N GLN A 149 -12.62 10.88 -5.53
CA GLN A 149 -11.30 11.30 -6.04
C GLN A 149 -10.98 12.72 -5.62
N ASP A 150 -11.92 13.64 -5.82
CA ASP A 150 -11.71 15.06 -5.58
C ASP A 150 -11.56 15.35 -4.07
N ILE A 151 -12.40 14.75 -3.22
CA ILE A 151 -12.33 14.91 -1.75
C ILE A 151 -11.09 14.18 -1.20
N GLY A 152 -10.82 12.95 -1.65
CA GLY A 152 -9.74 12.10 -1.17
C GLY A 152 -8.36 12.39 -1.76
N HIS A 153 -8.27 13.34 -2.68
CA HIS A 153 -7.07 13.66 -3.47
C HIS A 153 -6.43 12.40 -4.07
N GLU A 154 -7.25 11.55 -4.68
CA GLU A 154 -6.85 10.23 -5.18
C GLU A 154 -6.13 10.34 -6.53
N TRP A 155 -4.93 10.88 -6.47
CA TRP A 155 -4.02 11.05 -7.59
C TRP A 155 -2.71 10.32 -7.34
N SER A 156 -2.18 9.72 -8.39
CA SER A 156 -0.85 9.14 -8.36
C SER A 156 0.17 10.24 -8.09
N VAL A 157 0.89 10.12 -6.97
CA VAL A 157 1.99 11.02 -6.63
C VAL A 157 3.16 10.96 -7.62
N SER A 158 3.31 9.86 -8.37
CA SER A 158 4.38 9.71 -9.36
C SER A 158 3.99 10.22 -10.74
N THR A 159 2.75 9.97 -11.16
CA THR A 159 2.32 10.21 -12.56
C THR A 159 1.27 11.29 -12.72
N GLY A 160 0.67 11.76 -11.63
CA GLY A 160 -0.50 12.65 -11.65
C GLY A 160 -1.79 11.97 -12.14
N ARG A 161 -1.74 10.69 -12.52
CA ARG A 161 -2.91 9.94 -12.99
C ARG A 161 -3.98 9.87 -11.89
N ARG A 162 -5.22 10.22 -12.23
CA ARG A 162 -6.37 10.01 -11.35
C ARG A 162 -6.57 8.53 -11.05
N HIS A 163 -6.66 8.19 -9.78
CA HIS A 163 -6.92 6.83 -9.36
C HIS A 163 -8.35 6.44 -9.63
N ARG A 164 -8.53 5.15 -9.78
CA ARG A 164 -9.83 4.57 -9.91
C ARG A 164 -10.46 4.49 -8.50
N CYS A 165 -11.65 5.04 -8.29
CA CYS A 165 -12.30 5.07 -6.98
C CYS A 165 -13.74 4.58 -7.08
N GLY A 166 -14.24 3.89 -6.05
CA GLY A 166 -15.64 3.47 -5.94
C GLY A 166 -16.04 3.21 -4.50
N TRP A 167 -17.25 2.71 -4.30
CA TRP A 167 -17.72 2.29 -2.97
C TRP A 167 -16.86 1.16 -2.40
N LEU A 168 -16.87 1.04 -1.07
CA LEU A 168 -16.17 -0.05 -0.39
C LEU A 168 -16.80 -1.39 -0.79
N ASP A 169 -15.97 -2.29 -1.31
CA ASP A 169 -16.39 -3.64 -1.68
C ASP A 169 -16.06 -4.64 -0.57
N LEU A 170 -17.06 -5.07 0.20
CA LEU A 170 -16.82 -6.00 1.28
C LEU A 170 -16.62 -7.44 0.81
N CYS A 171 -17.04 -7.81 -0.40
CA CYS A 171 -16.73 -9.12 -0.97
C CYS A 171 -15.22 -9.25 -1.26
N VAL A 172 -14.62 -8.17 -1.78
CA VAL A 172 -13.16 -8.05 -1.94
C VAL A 172 -12.45 -8.07 -0.59
N VAL A 173 -12.91 -7.28 0.38
CA VAL A 173 -12.27 -7.21 1.71
C VAL A 173 -12.36 -8.54 2.43
N LYS A 174 -13.51 -9.23 2.37
CA LYS A 174 -13.72 -10.54 2.98
C LYS A 174 -12.86 -11.62 2.33
N TYR A 175 -12.76 -11.62 0.99
CA TYR A 175 -11.82 -12.49 0.27
C TYR A 175 -10.37 -12.21 0.70
N SER A 176 -9.98 -10.93 0.75
CA SER A 176 -8.65 -10.51 1.18
C SER A 176 -8.34 -10.95 2.62
N ALA A 177 -9.31 -10.85 3.53
CA ALA A 177 -9.19 -11.32 4.90
C ALA A 177 -9.05 -12.84 5.00
N ALA A 178 -9.80 -13.58 4.18
CA ALA A 178 -9.72 -15.04 4.13
C ALA A 178 -8.34 -15.54 3.65
N VAL A 179 -7.73 -14.86 2.66
CA VAL A 179 -6.40 -15.22 2.13
C VAL A 179 -5.27 -14.79 3.08
N ASN A 180 -5.37 -13.59 3.65
CA ASN A 180 -4.27 -12.99 4.42
C ASN A 180 -4.38 -13.20 5.94
N HIS A 181 -5.47 -13.79 6.42
CA HIS A 181 -5.73 -14.05 7.84
C HIS A 181 -5.53 -12.81 8.73
N TYR A 182 -6.17 -11.69 8.35
CA TYR A 182 -6.05 -10.45 9.11
C TYR A 182 -6.49 -10.64 10.57
N THR A 183 -5.63 -10.28 11.51
CA THR A 183 -5.97 -10.26 12.94
C THR A 183 -6.71 -8.99 13.34
N ALA A 184 -6.54 -7.92 12.56
CA ALA A 184 -7.20 -6.63 12.73
C ALA A 184 -7.15 -5.83 11.42
N LEU A 185 -8.09 -4.90 11.25
CA LEU A 185 -8.16 -3.96 10.14
C LEU A 185 -7.76 -2.54 10.56
N ASN A 186 -7.23 -1.79 9.61
CA ASN A 186 -7.07 -0.34 9.66
C ASN A 186 -8.00 0.29 8.61
N LEU A 187 -9.10 0.90 9.06
CA LEU A 187 -10.06 1.58 8.19
C LEU A 187 -9.63 3.04 8.01
N THR A 188 -8.95 3.33 6.90
CA THR A 188 -8.46 4.68 6.61
C THR A 188 -9.49 5.52 5.88
N LYS A 189 -9.31 6.85 5.92
CA LYS A 189 -10.08 7.81 5.11
C LYS A 189 -11.58 7.80 5.41
N LEU A 190 -11.97 7.56 6.67
CA LEU A 190 -13.37 7.59 7.07
C LEU A 190 -13.95 9.01 6.99
N ASP A 191 -13.11 10.05 6.97
CA ASP A 191 -13.47 11.46 6.76
C ASP A 191 -13.93 11.80 5.32
N ILE A 192 -13.59 10.98 4.33
CA ILE A 192 -13.93 11.25 2.93
C ILE A 192 -15.44 11.22 2.65
N PRO A 193 -16.20 10.25 3.18
CA PRO A 193 -17.65 10.23 3.00
C PRO A 193 -18.44 11.27 3.83
N ASP A 194 -17.80 12.20 4.56
CA ASP A 194 -18.45 13.20 5.43
C ASP A 194 -19.59 13.99 4.75
N SER A 195 -19.50 14.23 3.45
CA SER A 195 -20.47 15.02 2.66
C SER A 195 -21.48 14.18 1.88
N PHE A 196 -21.56 12.87 2.11
CA PHE A 196 -22.49 12.00 1.42
C PHE A 196 -23.75 11.80 2.25
N PRO A 197 -24.96 11.95 1.67
CA PRO A 197 -26.21 11.67 2.38
C PRO A 197 -26.46 10.16 2.53
N VAL A 198 -25.94 9.37 1.59
CA VAL A 198 -26.03 7.91 1.58
C VAL A 198 -24.67 7.35 1.21
N ILE A 199 -24.22 6.37 1.97
CA ILE A 199 -23.00 5.60 1.73
C ILE A 199 -23.42 4.18 1.35
N LYS A 200 -22.83 3.64 0.28
CA LYS A 200 -23.11 2.26 -0.14
C LYS A 200 -21.87 1.39 0.06
N VAL A 201 -22.10 0.12 0.36
CA VAL A 201 -21.05 -0.91 0.37
C VAL A 201 -21.55 -2.14 -0.35
N THR A 202 -20.68 -2.77 -1.13
CA THR A 202 -21.02 -4.04 -1.80
C THR A 202 -21.04 -5.15 -0.75
N VAL A 203 -22.12 -5.94 -0.71
CA VAL A 203 -22.29 -7.08 0.21
C VAL A 203 -22.42 -8.42 -0.52
N ALA A 204 -22.74 -8.40 -1.82
CA ALA A 204 -22.70 -9.58 -2.68
C ALA A 204 -22.53 -9.18 -4.15
N CYS A 205 -22.07 -10.14 -4.95
CA CYS A 205 -22.21 -10.15 -6.40
C CYS A 205 -23.31 -11.15 -6.76
N LYS A 206 -24.29 -10.74 -7.55
CA LYS A 206 -25.37 -11.62 -8.01
C LYS A 206 -25.13 -12.04 -9.45
N ASP A 207 -25.19 -13.34 -9.73
CA ASP A 207 -25.21 -13.82 -11.12
C ASP A 207 -26.62 -13.65 -11.69
N PRO A 208 -26.84 -12.79 -12.71
CA PRO A 208 -28.16 -12.59 -13.30
C PRO A 208 -28.71 -13.84 -14.01
N GLN A 209 -27.86 -14.80 -14.37
CA GLN A 209 -28.28 -16.03 -15.06
C GLN A 209 -28.85 -17.07 -14.10
N THR A 210 -28.22 -17.26 -12.94
CA THR A 210 -28.62 -18.27 -11.94
C THR A 210 -29.45 -17.67 -10.82
N GLY A 211 -29.36 -16.35 -10.60
CA GLY A 211 -29.92 -15.64 -9.45
C GLY A 211 -29.12 -15.82 -8.16
N GLU A 212 -28.00 -16.54 -8.19
CA GLU A 212 -27.17 -16.82 -7.01
C GLU A 212 -26.45 -15.56 -6.53
N GLU A 213 -26.45 -15.34 -5.21
CA GLU A 213 -25.71 -14.26 -4.56
C GLU A 213 -24.44 -14.79 -3.90
N ILE A 214 -23.31 -14.21 -4.27
CA ILE A 214 -21.99 -14.60 -3.82
C ILE A 214 -21.44 -13.49 -2.93
N THR A 215 -21.17 -13.82 -1.66
CA THR A 215 -20.65 -12.87 -0.66
C THR A 215 -19.12 -12.83 -0.58
N MET A 216 -18.45 -13.43 -1.57
CA MET A 216 -17.01 -13.44 -1.76
C MET A 216 -16.66 -13.01 -3.18
N PHE A 217 -15.41 -12.61 -3.40
CA PHE A 217 -14.97 -12.23 -4.73
C PHE A 217 -15.02 -13.42 -5.70
N PRO A 218 -15.68 -13.30 -6.86
CA PRO A 218 -15.76 -14.38 -7.83
C PRO A 218 -14.39 -14.60 -8.49
N ALA A 219 -13.99 -15.87 -8.63
CA ALA A 219 -12.74 -16.23 -9.32
C ALA A 219 -12.89 -16.24 -10.86
N ASP A 220 -14.12 -16.39 -11.35
CA ASP A 220 -14.46 -16.41 -12.78
C ASP A 220 -14.64 -14.98 -13.31
N LEU A 221 -13.86 -14.63 -14.34
CA LEU A 221 -13.90 -13.31 -14.97
C LEU A 221 -15.18 -13.08 -15.78
N ASP A 222 -15.72 -14.12 -16.41
CA ASP A 222 -16.98 -14.01 -17.16
C ASP A 222 -18.14 -13.74 -16.20
N LEU A 223 -18.06 -14.30 -14.99
CA LEU A 223 -19.01 -14.01 -13.91
C LEU A 223 -18.82 -12.58 -13.40
N LEU A 224 -17.58 -12.17 -13.15
CA LEU A 224 -17.28 -10.82 -12.68
C LEU A 224 -17.75 -9.74 -13.68
N GLU A 225 -17.64 -10.00 -14.99
CA GLU A 225 -18.08 -9.08 -16.04
C GLU A 225 -19.61 -8.90 -16.06
N ARG A 226 -20.37 -9.97 -15.83
CA ARG A 226 -21.85 -9.94 -15.86
C ARG A 226 -22.51 -9.70 -14.51
N ALA A 227 -21.78 -9.82 -13.40
CA ALA A 227 -22.35 -9.80 -12.07
C ALA A 227 -23.02 -8.47 -11.73
N GLU A 228 -24.21 -8.55 -11.14
CA GLU A 228 -24.90 -7.38 -10.59
C GLU A 228 -24.44 -7.15 -9.15
N VAL A 229 -24.07 -5.91 -8.83
CA VAL A 229 -23.59 -5.56 -7.49
C VAL A 229 -24.77 -5.37 -6.54
N VAL A 230 -24.79 -6.13 -5.44
CA VAL A 230 -25.76 -5.97 -4.36
C VAL A 230 -25.17 -5.03 -3.31
N TYR A 231 -25.81 -3.86 -3.16
CA TYR A 231 -25.40 -2.85 -2.19
C TYR A 231 -26.22 -2.93 -0.91
N ARG A 232 -25.56 -2.69 0.21
CA ARG A 232 -26.21 -2.21 1.43
C ARG A 232 -26.00 -0.71 1.56
N GLU A 233 -27.07 0.01 1.88
CA GLU A 233 -27.05 1.45 2.07
C GLU A 233 -26.97 1.82 3.55
N PHE A 234 -26.22 2.88 3.83
CA PHE A 234 -26.04 3.48 5.15
C PHE A 234 -26.41 4.95 5.06
N GLU A 235 -27.09 5.45 6.09
CA GLU A 235 -27.27 6.88 6.27
C GLU A 235 -25.89 7.53 6.46
N GLY A 236 -25.58 8.51 5.63
CA GLY A 236 -24.37 9.30 5.79
C GLY A 236 -24.53 10.34 6.89
N TRP A 237 -23.42 10.75 7.49
CA TRP A 237 -23.44 11.60 8.69
C TRP A 237 -23.39 13.11 8.40
N ASN A 238 -23.15 13.53 7.15
CA ASN A 238 -23.25 14.92 6.68
C ASN A 238 -22.52 15.95 7.57
N SER A 239 -21.43 15.55 8.22
CA SER A 239 -20.72 16.35 9.21
C SER A 239 -19.27 15.90 9.30
N SER A 240 -18.36 16.79 9.71
CA SER A 240 -16.95 16.41 9.80
C SER A 240 -16.67 15.48 10.97
N ILE A 241 -15.92 14.40 10.74
CA ILE A 241 -15.54 13.44 11.79
C ILE A 241 -14.07 13.50 12.19
N THR A 242 -13.42 14.66 12.11
CA THR A 242 -12.02 14.84 12.56
C THR A 242 -11.91 14.74 14.09
N ILE A 243 -12.01 13.53 14.63
CA ILE A 243 -12.09 13.23 16.07
C ILE A 243 -11.11 12.12 16.45
N LYS A 244 -10.84 11.99 17.76
CA LYS A 244 -9.75 11.13 18.26
C LYS A 244 -10.20 9.94 19.10
N THR A 245 -11.49 9.82 19.40
CA THR A 245 -12.03 8.74 20.23
C THR A 245 -13.22 8.08 19.54
N TYR A 246 -13.38 6.77 19.75
CA TYR A 246 -14.47 6.00 19.15
C TYR A 246 -15.83 6.46 19.67
N ASP A 247 -15.94 6.75 20.97
CA ASP A 247 -17.20 7.16 21.60
C ASP A 247 -17.71 8.53 21.12
N ALA A 248 -16.82 9.36 20.58
CA ALA A 248 -17.18 10.64 19.98
C ALA A 248 -17.69 10.51 18.54
N LEU A 249 -17.59 9.33 17.90
CA LEU A 249 -18.10 9.12 16.55
C LEU A 249 -19.62 9.23 16.52
N LEU A 250 -20.13 9.88 15.48
CA LEU A 250 -21.56 9.91 15.19
C LEU A 250 -22.10 8.48 15.07
N GLN A 251 -23.34 8.28 15.49
CA GLN A 251 -23.95 6.95 15.55
C GLN A 251 -23.92 6.25 14.17
N GLN A 252 -24.16 7.00 13.10
CA GLN A 252 -24.12 6.52 11.72
C GLN A 252 -22.73 5.95 11.37
N ALA A 253 -21.65 6.66 11.75
CA ALA A 253 -20.29 6.21 11.50
C ALA A 253 -19.93 4.96 12.33
N ARG A 254 -20.39 4.87 13.58
CA ARG A 254 -20.20 3.67 14.42
C ARG A 254 -20.90 2.45 13.83
N VAL A 255 -22.16 2.60 13.40
CA VAL A 255 -22.93 1.54 12.73
C VAL A 255 -22.23 1.06 11.46
N PHE A 256 -21.68 1.99 10.67
CA PHE A 256 -20.91 1.65 9.47
C PHE A 256 -19.66 0.82 9.81
N VAL A 257 -18.87 1.25 10.81
CA VAL A 257 -17.68 0.51 11.27
C VAL A 257 -18.04 -0.87 11.79
N GLU A 258 -19.04 -0.97 12.67
CA GLU A 258 -19.49 -2.22 13.28
C GLU A 258 -20.00 -3.21 12.23
N PHE A 259 -20.70 -2.73 11.20
CA PHE A 259 -21.15 -3.57 10.10
C PHE A 259 -19.98 -4.17 9.31
N ILE A 260 -18.92 -3.39 9.03
CA ILE A 260 -17.73 -3.91 8.35
C ILE A 260 -17.09 -5.03 9.19
N GLU A 261 -16.96 -4.82 10.50
CA GLU A 261 -16.42 -5.84 11.41
C GLU A 261 -17.24 -7.13 11.40
N GLU A 262 -18.57 -7.02 11.42
CA GLU A 262 -19.49 -8.14 11.38
C GLU A 262 -19.36 -8.90 10.05
N PHE A 263 -19.45 -8.19 8.93
CA PHE A 263 -19.44 -8.81 7.60
C PHE A 263 -18.12 -9.52 7.29
N VAL A 264 -17.00 -8.90 7.65
CA VAL A 264 -15.64 -9.43 7.39
C VAL A 264 -15.19 -10.40 8.48
N SER A 265 -15.84 -10.38 9.65
CA SER A 265 -15.45 -11.14 10.85
C SER A 265 -14.02 -10.80 11.35
N VAL A 266 -13.58 -9.55 11.17
CA VAL A 266 -12.29 -9.03 11.64
C VAL A 266 -12.48 -7.67 12.29
N LYS A 267 -11.90 -7.47 13.48
CA LYS A 267 -12.03 -6.20 14.21
C LYS A 267 -11.25 -5.06 13.59
N ILE A 268 -11.84 -3.87 13.56
CA ILE A 268 -11.21 -2.63 13.13
C ILE A 268 -10.54 -2.00 14.34
N ARG A 269 -9.21 -2.04 14.35
CA ARG A 269 -8.37 -1.54 15.44
C ARG A 269 -7.98 -0.08 15.25
N TYR A 270 -7.85 0.34 14.00
CA TYR A 270 -7.39 1.68 13.64
C TYR A 270 -8.40 2.31 12.69
N ILE A 271 -8.78 3.57 12.95
CA ILE A 271 -9.71 4.33 12.10
C ILE A 271 -9.08 5.68 11.79
N GLY A 272 -8.74 5.91 10.52
CA GLY A 272 -8.21 7.19 10.05
C GLY A 272 -9.34 8.18 9.80
N THR A 273 -9.27 9.34 10.43
CA THR A 273 -10.26 10.42 10.37
C THR A 273 -9.69 11.70 9.74
N GLY A 274 -8.59 11.58 9.01
CA GLY A 274 -7.89 12.68 8.36
C GLY A 274 -6.48 12.28 7.90
N PRO A 275 -5.79 13.18 7.18
CA PRO A 275 -4.48 12.89 6.59
C PRO A 275 -3.31 13.04 7.56
N LYS A 276 -3.49 13.69 8.73
CA LYS A 276 -2.40 13.87 9.69
C LYS A 276 -2.20 12.60 10.50
N ARG A 277 -0.97 12.43 11.00
CA ARG A 277 -0.60 11.28 11.84
C ARG A 277 -1.50 11.11 13.07
N GLU A 278 -1.94 12.23 13.64
CA GLU A 278 -2.78 12.31 14.83
C GLU A 278 -4.29 12.19 14.54
N ASP A 279 -4.70 12.15 13.28
CA ASP A 279 -6.09 11.97 12.85
C ASP A 279 -6.42 10.47 12.77
N MET A 280 -6.25 9.80 13.90
CA MET A 280 -6.35 8.34 14.01
C MET A 280 -6.98 7.96 15.36
N ILE A 281 -8.06 7.18 15.30
CA ILE A 281 -8.65 6.51 16.46
C ILE A 281 -7.99 5.14 16.62
N VAL A 282 -7.68 4.76 17.86
CA VAL A 282 -7.11 3.44 18.20
C VAL A 282 -8.05 2.74 19.18
N ARG A 283 -8.42 1.49 18.87
CA ARG A 283 -9.25 0.60 19.68
C ARG A 283 -8.46 -0.62 20.18
#